data_AF-A0A7W6NDC9-F1
#
_entry.id   AF-A0A7W6NDC9-F1
#
_cell.length_a   1.000
_cell.length_b   1.000
_cell.length_c   1.000
_cell.angle_alpha   90.00
_cell.angle_beta   90.00
_cell.angle_gamma   90.00
#
_symmetry.space_group_name_H-M   'P 1'
#
loop_
_entity.id
_entity.type
_entity.pdbx_description
1 polymer ?
#
loop_
_entity_poly.entity_id
_entity_poly.type
_entity_poly.pdbx_seq_one_letter_code
_entity_poly.pdbx_strand_id
1 'polypeptide(L)'
;MDLSKLHIIKAGEHIEAVDALPVGDDLPKWEKSGRKKIEPWLSALFQSEHLSLLLGSGFTVAACHASGCNAQGMGQIDFGLPLNARVLAEATRRAVKAGRGTANIEDQLSVALALQEGLAIAGQTEDAAAWDSAINSALNAFLGSILESERAFANAQSGRGVELISRLVLSCAARTASRERLHILTTNYDRFVEKIADVAGLHLVDRFVGALEPVFRASRLRLDMHYNPPGIRGEPRLLEGVCHFSKVHGSLDWVSDGDTIVRKPIAFGAGGDHPSIPRSPLGNVMIYPNAAKDLETAGFPFAELFRDMSSQLVRPNSTLVTYGYGFGDEHINRIIGDMLALPSTHLCIISYGNAGNKVDPHDRIRTFYERVARPQQFTLLLGSHFAALDTLVETYFPSPALDPIYFRRAQLLSNRGQGGEAEETSIEQEPAR
;
A
#
# COMPACT_ATOMS: atom_id res chain seq x y z
N MET A 1 14.28 -2.38 -25.18
CA MET A 1 13.90 -3.38 -24.17
C MET A 1 12.52 -3.86 -24.54
N ASP A 2 12.31 -5.17 -24.62
CA ASP A 2 11.01 -5.73 -24.98
C ASP A 2 10.14 -5.82 -23.72
N LEU A 3 9.15 -4.91 -23.62
CA LEU A 3 8.19 -4.87 -22.51
C LEU A 3 7.03 -5.85 -22.68
N SER A 4 7.00 -6.65 -23.76
CA SER A 4 5.98 -7.69 -23.98
C SER A 4 6.22 -8.97 -23.20
N LYS A 5 7.44 -9.15 -22.66
CA LYS A 5 7.85 -10.34 -21.90
C LYS A 5 7.18 -10.44 -20.53
N LEU A 6 6.98 -11.67 -20.06
CA LEU A 6 6.35 -11.95 -18.77
C LEU A 6 7.21 -11.52 -17.57
N HIS A 7 8.52 -11.71 -17.66
CA HIS A 7 9.48 -11.36 -16.62
C HIS A 7 10.47 -10.35 -17.16
N ILE A 8 10.59 -9.19 -16.50
CA ILE A 8 11.45 -8.10 -16.94
C ILE A 8 12.26 -7.57 -15.77
N ILE A 9 13.57 -7.50 -15.97
CA ILE A 9 14.52 -6.81 -15.10
C ILE A 9 15.10 -5.63 -15.86
N LYS A 10 15.08 -4.47 -15.21
CA LYS A 10 15.89 -3.31 -15.57
C LYS A 10 16.44 -2.70 -14.29
N ALA A 11 17.74 -2.87 -14.04
CA ALA A 11 18.46 -2.29 -12.91
C ALA A 11 19.74 -1.62 -13.44
N GLY A 12 19.67 -0.30 -13.66
CA GLY A 12 20.70 0.44 -14.40
C GLY A 12 20.88 -0.10 -15.82
N GLU A 13 22.10 -0.50 -16.14
CA GLU A 13 22.48 -1.12 -17.42
C GLU A 13 22.17 -2.63 -17.48
N HIS A 14 21.84 -3.27 -16.35
CA HIS A 14 21.42 -4.66 -16.36
C HIS A 14 19.97 -4.76 -16.82
N ILE A 15 19.80 -5.26 -18.05
CA ILE A 15 18.49 -5.45 -18.67
C ILE A 15 18.35 -6.91 -19.08
N GLU A 16 17.23 -7.52 -18.68
CA GLU A 16 16.86 -8.88 -19.05
C GLU A 16 15.34 -8.96 -19.19
N ALA A 17 14.86 -9.68 -20.20
CA ALA A 17 13.43 -9.87 -20.43
C ALA A 17 13.19 -11.27 -20.97
N VAL A 18 12.44 -12.09 -20.24
CA VAL A 18 12.21 -13.52 -20.53
C VAL A 18 10.75 -13.89 -20.35
N ASP A 19 10.26 -14.81 -21.18
CA ASP A 19 8.90 -15.35 -21.03
C ASP A 19 8.85 -16.53 -20.06
N ALA A 20 9.92 -17.32 -19.99
CA ALA A 20 10.04 -18.47 -19.11
C ALA A 20 11.31 -18.34 -18.26
N LEU A 21 11.18 -18.68 -16.98
CA LEU A 21 12.29 -18.75 -16.05
C LEU A 21 13.14 -19.99 -16.32
N PRO A 22 14.45 -19.97 -16.00
CA PRO A 22 15.27 -21.17 -15.96
C PRO A 22 14.66 -22.21 -15.01
N VAL A 23 14.91 -23.49 -15.27
CA VAL A 23 14.38 -24.61 -14.48
C VAL A 23 15.51 -25.44 -13.87
N GLY A 24 15.22 -26.14 -12.77
CA GLY A 24 16.20 -26.99 -12.07
C GLY A 24 17.38 -26.20 -11.51
N ASP A 25 18.59 -26.75 -11.63
CA ASP A 25 19.83 -26.19 -11.06
C ASP A 25 20.27 -24.86 -11.67
N ASP A 26 19.67 -24.44 -12.77
CA ASP A 26 20.01 -23.18 -13.44
C ASP A 26 19.26 -21.98 -12.84
N LEU A 27 18.11 -22.20 -12.18
CA LEU A 27 17.37 -21.12 -11.52
C LEU A 27 18.18 -20.48 -10.38
N PRO A 28 18.75 -21.22 -9.41
CA PRO A 28 19.54 -20.60 -8.34
C PRO A 28 20.81 -19.90 -8.85
N LYS A 29 21.43 -20.42 -9.93
CA LYS A 29 22.59 -19.76 -10.56
C LYS A 29 22.21 -18.44 -11.20
N TRP A 30 21.06 -18.43 -11.88
CA TRP A 30 20.51 -17.24 -12.51
C TRP A 30 20.11 -16.18 -11.48
N GLU A 31 19.42 -16.59 -10.40
CA GLU A 31 19.11 -15.73 -9.25
C GLU A 31 20.37 -15.13 -8.63
N LYS A 32 21.41 -15.94 -8.40
CA LYS A 32 22.69 -15.47 -7.87
C LYS A 32 23.37 -14.46 -8.80
N SER A 33 23.25 -14.63 -10.11
CA SER A 33 23.76 -13.68 -11.10
C SER A 33 22.98 -12.36 -11.08
N GLY A 34 21.65 -12.44 -11.04
CA GLY A 34 20.76 -11.27 -10.94
C GLY A 34 20.97 -10.51 -9.62
N ARG A 35 21.02 -11.21 -8.49
CA ARG A 35 21.25 -10.66 -7.15
C ARG A 35 22.49 -9.78 -7.09
N LYS A 36 23.62 -10.22 -7.67
CA LYS A 36 24.88 -9.45 -7.72
C LYS A 36 24.74 -8.09 -8.40
N LYS A 37 23.70 -7.88 -9.20
CA LYS A 37 23.43 -6.63 -9.92
C LYS A 37 22.26 -5.86 -9.30
N ILE A 38 21.19 -6.56 -8.92
CA ILE A 38 19.95 -5.97 -8.40
C ILE A 38 20.11 -5.49 -6.96
N GLU A 39 20.69 -6.29 -6.06
CA GLU A 39 20.78 -5.94 -4.63
C GLU A 39 21.64 -4.69 -4.40
N PRO A 40 22.85 -4.53 -5.00
CA PRO A 40 23.62 -3.29 -4.86
C PRO A 40 22.92 -2.08 -5.48
N TRP A 41 22.18 -2.28 -6.58
CA TRP A 41 21.42 -1.21 -7.23
C TRP A 41 20.27 -0.72 -6.36
N LEU A 42 19.46 -1.63 -5.80
CA LEU A 42 18.39 -1.29 -4.85
C LEU A 42 18.96 -0.65 -3.58
N SER A 43 20.10 -1.14 -3.08
CA SER A 43 20.79 -0.54 -1.94
C SER A 43 21.14 0.92 -2.20
N ALA A 44 21.65 1.25 -3.38
CA ALA A 44 21.96 2.62 -3.77
C ALA A 44 20.70 3.48 -3.88
N LEU A 45 19.64 2.96 -4.51
CA LEU A 45 18.36 3.65 -4.62
C LEU A 45 17.73 3.93 -3.24
N PHE A 46 17.79 2.99 -2.31
CA PHE A 46 17.22 3.14 -0.97
C PHE A 46 18.00 4.14 -0.10
N GLN A 47 19.21 4.54 -0.51
CA GLN A 47 20.00 5.60 0.13
C GLN A 47 19.93 6.93 -0.62
N SER A 48 18.96 7.10 -1.54
CA SER A 48 18.64 8.40 -2.14
C SER A 48 18.36 9.45 -1.06
N GLU A 49 18.58 10.72 -1.39
CA GLU A 49 18.30 11.84 -0.48
C GLU A 49 16.86 11.80 0.03
N HIS A 50 15.93 11.60 -0.89
CA HIS A 50 14.51 11.43 -0.63
C HIS A 50 14.04 10.07 -1.17
N LEU A 51 13.43 9.26 -0.30
CA LEU A 51 12.88 7.95 -0.66
C LEU A 51 11.42 7.87 -0.24
N SER A 52 10.59 7.48 -1.19
CA SER A 52 9.20 7.13 -0.94
C SER A 52 8.92 5.70 -1.36
N LEU A 53 8.06 5.01 -0.61
CA LEU A 53 7.59 3.66 -0.89
C LEU A 53 6.07 3.69 -1.06
N LEU A 54 5.58 3.46 -2.29
CA LEU A 54 4.15 3.36 -2.60
C LEU A 54 3.70 1.89 -2.62
N LEU A 55 2.84 1.54 -1.65
CA LEU A 55 2.27 0.21 -1.49
C LEU A 55 0.84 0.19 -2.03
N GLY A 56 0.62 -0.62 -3.08
CA GLY A 56 -0.70 -0.84 -3.67
C GLY A 56 -1.36 -2.14 -3.18
N SER A 57 -2.49 -2.53 -3.77
CA SER A 57 -3.24 -3.72 -3.35
C SER A 57 -2.44 -5.02 -3.47
N GLY A 58 -1.48 -5.09 -4.40
CA GLY A 58 -0.57 -6.22 -4.52
C GLY A 58 0.27 -6.48 -3.26
N PHE A 59 0.51 -5.44 -2.44
CA PHE A 59 1.17 -5.60 -1.14
C PHE A 59 0.35 -6.47 -0.19
N THR A 60 -0.93 -6.13 0.00
CA THR A 60 -1.86 -6.87 0.86
C THR A 60 -2.08 -8.28 0.33
N VAL A 61 -2.25 -8.43 -0.99
CA VAL A 61 -2.40 -9.75 -1.64
C VAL A 61 -1.18 -10.62 -1.39
N ALA A 62 0.04 -10.09 -1.56
CA ALA A 62 1.25 -10.86 -1.36
C ALA A 62 1.47 -11.24 0.11
N ALA A 63 1.12 -10.34 1.04
CA ALA A 63 1.17 -10.59 2.48
C ALA A 63 0.21 -11.73 2.90
N CYS A 64 -1.04 -11.67 2.43
CA CYS A 64 -2.04 -12.70 2.69
C CYS A 64 -1.64 -14.04 2.06
N HIS A 65 -1.20 -14.03 0.80
CA HIS A 65 -0.73 -15.24 0.12
C HIS A 65 0.42 -15.93 0.86
N ALA A 66 1.42 -15.16 1.31
CA ALA A 66 2.53 -15.67 2.12
C ALA A 66 2.10 -16.22 3.50
N SER A 67 0.90 -15.87 3.96
CA SER A 67 0.30 -16.34 5.20
C SER A 67 -0.73 -17.47 5.00
N GLY A 68 -0.95 -17.89 3.74
CA GLY A 68 -1.93 -18.93 3.40
C GLY A 68 -3.38 -18.46 3.46
N CYS A 69 -3.64 -17.15 3.41
CA CYS A 69 -4.99 -16.58 3.37
C CYS A 69 -5.23 -15.76 2.11
N ASN A 70 -6.49 -15.41 1.85
CA ASN A 70 -6.87 -14.58 0.71
C ASN A 70 -7.04 -13.13 1.17
N ALA A 71 -6.58 -12.18 0.35
CA ALA A 71 -6.89 -10.77 0.52
C ALA A 71 -8.16 -10.41 -0.25
N GLN A 72 -8.85 -9.35 0.21
CA GLN A 72 -9.97 -8.79 -0.50
C GLN A 72 -9.57 -8.27 -1.88
N GLY A 73 -10.37 -8.60 -2.89
CA GLY A 73 -10.23 -8.09 -4.26
C GLY A 73 -11.06 -6.83 -4.52
N MET A 74 -10.77 -6.15 -5.62
CA MET A 74 -11.53 -5.00 -6.13
C MET A 74 -12.52 -5.44 -7.22
N GLY A 75 -13.20 -6.57 -7.01
CA GLY A 75 -14.12 -7.15 -7.98
C GLY A 75 -15.32 -6.25 -8.30
N GLN A 76 -16.10 -6.62 -9.30
CA GLN A 76 -17.38 -5.96 -9.58
C GLN A 76 -18.45 -6.43 -8.59
N ILE A 77 -19.43 -5.57 -8.34
CA ILE A 77 -20.58 -5.85 -7.47
C ILE A 77 -21.88 -5.81 -8.26
N ASP A 78 -22.92 -6.46 -7.72
CA ASP A 78 -24.29 -6.36 -8.22
C ASP A 78 -25.15 -5.67 -7.17
N PHE A 79 -25.73 -4.52 -7.53
CA PHE A 79 -26.63 -3.79 -6.63
C PHE A 79 -28.02 -4.42 -6.53
N GLY A 80 -28.38 -5.34 -7.42
CA GLY A 80 -29.69 -6.01 -7.41
C GLY A 80 -30.89 -5.09 -7.72
N LEU A 81 -30.62 -3.88 -8.24
CA LEU A 81 -31.64 -2.87 -8.52
C LEU A 81 -31.87 -2.66 -10.03
N PRO A 82 -33.07 -2.15 -10.42
CA PRO A 82 -33.28 -1.63 -11.75
C PRO A 82 -32.17 -0.63 -12.12
N LEU A 83 -31.66 -0.68 -13.34
CA LEU A 83 -30.52 0.11 -13.86
C LEU A 83 -29.11 -0.40 -13.48
N ASN A 84 -28.94 -1.48 -12.71
CA ASN A 84 -27.60 -2.04 -12.40
C ASN A 84 -26.73 -2.27 -13.66
N ALA A 85 -27.31 -2.81 -14.73
CA ALA A 85 -26.61 -3.00 -16.00
C ALA A 85 -26.11 -1.68 -16.64
N ARG A 86 -26.87 -0.58 -16.47
CA ARG A 86 -26.46 0.75 -16.96
C ARG A 86 -25.35 1.34 -16.10
N VAL A 87 -25.41 1.14 -14.78
CA VAL A 87 -24.33 1.52 -13.86
C VAL A 87 -23.03 0.82 -14.25
N LEU A 88 -23.07 -0.50 -14.47
CA LEU A 88 -21.88 -1.26 -14.89
C LEU A 88 -21.34 -0.81 -16.27
N ALA A 89 -22.21 -0.55 -17.24
CA ALA A 89 -21.81 -0.08 -18.55
C ALA A 89 -21.12 1.29 -18.49
N GLU A 90 -21.68 2.23 -17.71
CA GLU A 90 -21.09 3.55 -17.50
C GLU A 90 -19.79 3.50 -16.70
N ALA A 91 -19.72 2.67 -15.65
CA ALA A 91 -18.49 2.43 -14.89
C ALA A 91 -17.38 1.88 -15.79
N THR A 92 -17.71 0.93 -16.67
CA THR A 92 -16.78 0.37 -17.65
C THR A 92 -16.31 1.43 -18.64
N ARG A 93 -17.22 2.27 -19.15
CA ARG A 93 -16.87 3.38 -20.04
C ARG A 93 -15.89 4.36 -19.37
N ARG A 94 -16.12 4.70 -18.10
CA ARG A 94 -15.22 5.58 -17.31
C ARG A 94 -13.86 4.92 -17.09
N ALA A 95 -13.82 3.65 -16.69
CA ALA A 95 -12.59 2.90 -16.47
C ALA A 95 -11.73 2.79 -17.74
N VAL A 96 -12.34 2.53 -18.91
CA VAL A 96 -11.63 2.53 -20.20
C VAL A 96 -11.08 3.93 -20.52
N LYS A 97 -11.90 4.98 -20.36
CA LYS A 97 -11.46 6.37 -20.61
C LYS A 97 -10.29 6.78 -19.72
N ALA A 98 -10.26 6.32 -18.47
CA ALA A 98 -9.19 6.56 -17.52
C ALA A 98 -7.93 5.69 -17.74
N GLY A 99 -7.92 4.81 -18.75
CA GLY A 99 -6.80 3.90 -19.03
C GLY A 99 -6.72 2.69 -18.10
N ARG A 100 -7.71 2.48 -17.21
CA ARG A 100 -7.78 1.30 -16.34
C ARG A 100 -8.23 0.05 -17.09
N GLY A 101 -9.08 0.19 -18.11
CA GLY A 101 -9.64 -0.94 -18.85
C GLY A 101 -10.92 -1.47 -18.20
N THR A 102 -10.83 -2.39 -17.25
CA THR A 102 -12.01 -2.97 -16.58
C THR A 102 -12.46 -2.14 -15.38
N ALA A 103 -13.78 -2.01 -15.22
CA ALA A 103 -14.38 -1.37 -14.03
C ALA A 103 -14.22 -2.24 -12.79
N ASN A 104 -13.93 -1.59 -11.66
CA ASN A 104 -13.91 -2.20 -10.34
C ASN A 104 -15.09 -1.71 -9.47
N ILE A 105 -15.16 -2.20 -8.23
CA ILE A 105 -16.14 -1.75 -7.23
C ILE A 105 -16.16 -0.22 -7.08
N GLU A 106 -15.00 0.45 -7.15
CA GLU A 106 -14.93 1.89 -6.98
C GLU A 106 -15.58 2.63 -8.15
N ASP A 107 -15.37 2.16 -9.38
CA ASP A 107 -15.99 2.73 -10.58
C ASP A 107 -17.52 2.58 -10.49
N GLN A 108 -18.00 1.42 -10.04
CA GLN A 108 -19.43 1.14 -9.90
C GLN A 108 -20.09 1.96 -8.80
N LEU A 109 -19.52 1.99 -7.60
CA LEU A 109 -20.05 2.78 -6.49
C LEU A 109 -20.11 4.26 -6.87
N SER A 110 -19.12 4.77 -7.61
CA SER A 110 -19.16 6.18 -8.00
C SER A 110 -20.25 6.51 -9.02
N VAL A 111 -20.48 5.62 -9.98
CA VAL A 111 -21.60 5.77 -10.91
C VAL A 111 -22.94 5.61 -10.19
N ALA A 112 -23.03 4.70 -9.22
CA ALA A 112 -24.22 4.49 -8.41
C ALA A 112 -24.56 5.73 -7.56
N LEU A 113 -23.57 6.38 -6.93
CA LEU A 113 -23.75 7.64 -6.20
C LEU A 113 -24.32 8.75 -7.10
N ALA A 114 -23.70 8.96 -8.27
CA ALA A 114 -24.18 9.96 -9.23
C ALA A 114 -25.60 9.64 -9.76
N LEU A 115 -25.93 8.36 -9.91
CA LEU A 115 -27.29 7.93 -10.29
C LEU A 115 -28.29 8.21 -9.16
N GLN A 116 -27.94 7.89 -7.91
CA GLN A 116 -28.77 8.13 -6.74
C GLN A 116 -29.12 9.61 -6.59
N GLU A 117 -28.12 10.50 -6.71
CA GLU A 117 -28.35 11.96 -6.72
C GLU A 117 -29.25 12.39 -7.89
N GLY A 118 -28.99 11.85 -9.09
CA GLY A 118 -29.78 12.15 -10.28
C GLY A 118 -31.26 11.74 -10.15
N LEU A 119 -31.53 10.58 -9.54
CA LEU A 119 -32.90 10.10 -9.25
C LEU A 119 -33.60 11.02 -8.23
N ALA A 120 -32.88 11.44 -7.19
CA ALA A 120 -33.41 12.36 -6.19
C ALA A 120 -33.78 13.72 -6.82
N ILE A 121 -32.91 14.28 -7.67
CA ILE A 121 -33.16 15.52 -8.40
C ILE A 121 -34.37 15.40 -9.35
N ALA A 122 -34.53 14.23 -9.97
CA ALA A 122 -35.66 13.94 -10.86
C ALA A 122 -36.99 13.70 -10.12
N GLY A 123 -37.01 13.77 -8.78
CA GLY A 123 -38.20 13.51 -7.97
C GLY A 123 -38.57 12.04 -7.81
N GLN A 124 -37.70 11.11 -8.21
CA GLN A 124 -37.87 9.66 -8.05
C GLN A 124 -37.35 9.22 -6.67
N THR A 125 -38.02 9.68 -5.62
CA THR A 125 -37.54 9.55 -4.23
C THR A 125 -37.46 8.11 -3.74
N GLU A 126 -38.40 7.24 -4.13
CA GLU A 126 -38.38 5.82 -3.76
C GLU A 126 -37.18 5.08 -4.38
N ASP A 127 -36.92 5.30 -5.67
CA ASP A 127 -35.77 4.71 -6.36
C ASP A 127 -34.45 5.26 -5.80
N ALA A 128 -34.37 6.56 -5.52
CA ALA A 128 -33.20 7.17 -4.90
C ALA A 128 -32.91 6.56 -3.51
N ALA A 129 -33.94 6.33 -2.68
CA ALA A 129 -33.80 5.69 -1.38
C ALA A 129 -33.40 4.21 -1.50
N ALA A 130 -33.91 3.50 -2.51
CA ALA A 130 -33.50 2.13 -2.79
C ALA A 130 -32.01 2.05 -3.16
N TRP A 131 -31.55 2.95 -4.05
CA TRP A 131 -30.15 3.05 -4.43
C TRP A 131 -29.24 3.44 -3.26
N ASP A 132 -29.66 4.38 -2.41
CA ASP A 132 -28.94 4.74 -1.18
C ASP A 132 -28.70 3.52 -0.28
N SER A 133 -29.75 2.75 -0.01
CA SER A 133 -29.67 1.52 0.79
C SER A 133 -28.77 0.45 0.15
N ALA A 134 -28.84 0.27 -1.17
CA ALA A 134 -28.00 -0.68 -1.89
C ALA A 134 -26.52 -0.28 -1.88
N ILE A 135 -26.21 1.01 -2.05
CA ILE A 135 -24.84 1.55 -1.95
C ILE A 135 -24.31 1.36 -0.53
N ASN A 136 -25.10 1.69 0.49
CA ASN A 136 -24.71 1.52 1.88
C ASN A 136 -24.43 0.05 2.23
N SER A 137 -25.27 -0.87 1.71
CA SER A 137 -25.07 -2.31 1.86
C SER A 137 -23.80 -2.81 1.17
N ALA A 138 -23.52 -2.32 -0.04
CA ALA A 138 -22.30 -2.65 -0.78
C ALA A 138 -21.04 -2.15 -0.07
N LEU A 139 -21.06 -0.92 0.46
CA LEU A 139 -19.97 -0.37 1.27
C LEU A 139 -19.75 -1.16 2.56
N ASN A 140 -20.82 -1.56 3.25
CA ASN A 140 -20.75 -2.41 4.44
C ASN A 140 -20.12 -3.77 4.13
N ALA A 141 -20.54 -4.42 3.04
CA ALA A 141 -19.97 -5.69 2.60
C ALA A 141 -18.47 -5.53 2.25
N PHE A 142 -18.10 -4.44 1.60
CA PHE A 142 -16.71 -4.14 1.27
C PHE A 142 -15.85 -3.91 2.53
N LEU A 143 -16.33 -3.12 3.48
CA LEU A 143 -15.67 -2.92 4.78
C LEU A 143 -15.48 -4.24 5.54
N GLY A 144 -16.54 -5.04 5.61
CA GLY A 144 -16.50 -6.36 6.23
C GLY A 144 -15.45 -7.27 5.59
N SER A 145 -15.32 -7.24 4.26
CA SER A 145 -14.33 -8.04 3.54
C SER A 145 -12.88 -7.60 3.77
N ILE A 146 -12.64 -6.30 3.96
CA ILE A 146 -11.31 -5.78 4.33
C ILE A 146 -10.96 -6.24 5.75
N LEU A 147 -11.88 -6.09 6.71
CA LEU A 147 -11.69 -6.54 8.09
C LEU A 147 -11.51 -8.07 8.17
N GLU A 148 -12.21 -8.84 7.33
CA GLU A 148 -11.99 -10.28 7.23
C GLU A 148 -10.57 -10.60 6.74
N SER A 149 -10.07 -9.85 5.75
CA SER A 149 -8.69 -10.02 5.27
C SER A 149 -7.66 -9.73 6.35
N GLU A 150 -7.85 -8.64 7.12
CA GLU A 150 -7.01 -8.32 8.28
C GLU A 150 -7.09 -9.42 9.35
N ARG A 151 -8.29 -9.95 9.64
CA ARG A 151 -8.50 -11.00 10.63
C ARG A 151 -7.85 -12.32 10.22
N ALA A 152 -8.05 -12.72 8.96
CA ALA A 152 -7.45 -13.93 8.40
C ALA A 152 -5.92 -13.85 8.43
N PHE A 153 -5.35 -12.69 8.11
CA PHE A 153 -3.92 -12.43 8.20
C PHE A 153 -3.41 -12.46 9.65
N ALA A 154 -4.13 -11.84 10.58
CA ALA A 154 -3.76 -11.84 12.00
C ALA A 154 -3.80 -13.23 12.64
N ASN A 155 -4.76 -14.07 12.23
CA ASN A 155 -4.96 -15.42 12.73
C ASN A 155 -4.18 -16.49 11.95
N ALA A 156 -3.43 -16.10 10.93
CA ALA A 156 -2.64 -17.05 10.16
C ALA A 156 -1.63 -17.74 11.07
N GLN A 157 -1.59 -19.08 11.01
CA GLN A 157 -0.69 -19.89 11.83
C GLN A 157 0.79 -19.59 11.50
N SER A 158 1.07 -19.24 10.25
CA SER A 158 2.39 -18.88 9.77
C SER A 158 2.66 -17.38 9.96
N GLY A 159 3.60 -17.03 10.84
CA GLY A 159 4.11 -15.65 10.97
C GLY A 159 4.90 -15.15 9.75
N ARG A 160 4.96 -15.93 8.66
CA ARG A 160 5.80 -15.69 7.49
C ARG A 160 5.40 -14.43 6.71
N GLY A 161 4.11 -14.19 6.51
CA GLY A 161 3.68 -12.98 5.80
C GLY A 161 4.10 -11.72 6.54
N VAL A 162 3.89 -11.67 7.86
CA VAL A 162 4.35 -10.58 8.75
C VAL A 162 5.88 -10.41 8.66
N GLU A 163 6.64 -11.50 8.72
CA GLU A 163 8.10 -11.46 8.60
C GLU A 163 8.54 -10.83 7.27
N LEU A 164 8.00 -11.29 6.15
CA LEU A 164 8.42 -10.86 4.82
C LEU A 164 8.08 -9.39 4.54
N ILE A 165 6.86 -8.96 4.86
CA ILE A 165 6.50 -7.54 4.70
C ILE A 165 7.24 -6.63 5.69
N SER A 166 7.56 -7.12 6.90
CA SER A 166 8.43 -6.39 7.82
C SER A 166 9.82 -6.21 7.23
N ARG A 167 10.42 -7.25 6.65
CA ARG A 167 11.71 -7.18 5.96
C ARG A 167 11.68 -6.20 4.79
N LEU A 168 10.63 -6.23 3.97
CA LEU A 168 10.44 -5.30 2.86
C LEU A 168 10.43 -3.85 3.35
N VAL A 169 9.61 -3.52 4.34
CA VAL A 169 9.51 -2.14 4.86
C VAL A 169 10.80 -1.73 5.57
N LEU A 170 11.38 -2.61 6.40
CA LEU A 170 12.61 -2.32 7.14
C LEU A 170 13.82 -2.11 6.22
N SER A 171 13.92 -2.84 5.10
CA SER A 171 15.00 -2.61 4.13
C SER A 171 14.97 -1.21 3.52
N CYS A 172 13.76 -0.65 3.32
CA CYS A 172 13.56 0.70 2.84
C CYS A 172 13.76 1.75 3.96
N ALA A 173 13.38 1.40 5.20
CA ALA A 173 13.48 2.28 6.36
C ALA A 173 14.91 2.36 6.95
N ALA A 174 15.76 1.35 6.71
CA ALA A 174 17.14 1.29 7.15
C ALA A 174 18.03 2.27 6.37
N ARG A 175 17.91 3.56 6.71
CA ARG A 175 18.59 4.68 6.05
C ARG A 175 19.67 5.27 6.95
N THR A 176 20.75 5.73 6.34
CA THR A 176 21.81 6.45 7.06
C THR A 176 21.26 7.74 7.70
N ALA A 177 21.77 8.10 8.88
CA ALA A 177 21.24 9.22 9.67
C ALA A 177 21.28 10.59 8.97
N SER A 178 22.12 10.74 7.94
CA SER A 178 22.21 11.95 7.11
C SER A 178 21.13 12.05 6.03
N ARG A 179 20.33 10.99 5.81
CA ARG A 179 19.26 10.96 4.80
C ARG A 179 17.94 11.32 5.45
N GLU A 180 17.04 11.91 4.68
CA GLU A 180 15.67 12.10 5.16
C GLU A 180 14.99 10.75 5.43
N ARG A 181 13.98 10.75 6.29
CA ARG A 181 13.20 9.55 6.60
C ARG A 181 12.51 8.97 5.38
N LEU A 182 12.24 7.66 5.42
CA LEU A 182 11.34 7.03 4.45
C LEU A 182 9.95 7.65 4.56
N HIS A 183 9.33 7.94 3.42
CA HIS A 183 7.90 8.22 3.33
C HIS A 183 7.15 7.02 2.77
N ILE A 184 6.31 6.41 3.59
CA ILE A 184 5.44 5.31 3.18
C ILE A 184 4.11 5.90 2.70
N LEU A 185 3.76 5.59 1.47
CA LEU A 185 2.51 5.96 0.82
C LEU A 185 1.71 4.67 0.57
N THR A 186 0.41 4.68 0.79
CA THR A 186 -0.44 3.56 0.36
C THR A 186 -1.78 4.01 -0.18
N THR A 187 -2.28 3.29 -1.18
CA THR A 187 -3.62 3.43 -1.74
C THR A 187 -4.63 2.52 -1.05
N ASN A 188 -4.19 1.70 -0.10
CA ASN A 188 -5.00 0.63 0.47
C ASN A 188 -5.80 1.16 1.67
N TYR A 189 -7.04 0.69 1.78
CA TYR A 189 -7.93 1.01 2.89
C TYR A 189 -7.61 0.21 4.16
N ASP A 190 -7.05 -1.00 3.98
CA ASP A 190 -6.58 -1.90 5.03
C ASP A 190 -5.40 -1.31 5.82
N ARG A 191 -5.12 -1.88 6.99
CA ARG A 191 -4.14 -1.33 7.95
C ARG A 191 -2.90 -2.20 8.10
N PHE A 192 -2.49 -2.89 7.04
CA PHE A 192 -1.33 -3.78 7.09
C PHE A 192 -0.05 -3.00 7.40
N VAL A 193 0.14 -1.81 6.83
CA VAL A 193 1.33 -0.97 7.10
C VAL A 193 1.43 -0.60 8.58
N GLU A 194 0.31 -0.19 9.19
CA GLU A 194 0.24 0.13 10.62
C GLU A 194 0.52 -1.10 11.48
N LYS A 195 -0.10 -2.24 11.15
CA LYS A 195 0.14 -3.49 11.87
C LYS A 195 1.61 -3.89 11.86
N ILE A 196 2.28 -3.71 10.73
CA ILE A 196 3.72 -4.03 10.60
C ILE A 196 4.56 -3.01 11.35
N ALA A 197 4.20 -1.73 11.31
CA ALA A 197 4.89 -0.71 12.08
C ALA A 197 4.86 -1.03 13.58
N ASP A 198 3.71 -1.45 14.12
CA ASP A 198 3.59 -1.89 15.51
C ASP A 198 4.50 -3.09 15.83
N VAL A 199 4.53 -4.09 14.93
CA VAL A 199 5.35 -5.30 15.09
C VAL A 199 6.84 -5.01 14.98
N ALA A 200 7.23 -4.15 14.04
CA ALA A 200 8.60 -3.77 13.74
C ALA A 200 9.13 -2.64 14.66
N GLY A 201 8.27 -2.04 15.48
CA GLY A 201 8.64 -0.91 16.33
C GLY A 201 8.90 0.39 15.55
N LEU A 202 8.24 0.57 14.42
CA LEU A 202 8.32 1.80 13.63
C LEU A 202 7.30 2.83 14.13
N HIS A 203 7.74 4.08 14.25
CA HIS A 203 6.86 5.22 14.50
C HIS A 203 6.37 5.80 13.18
N LEU A 204 5.07 5.66 12.90
CA LEU A 204 4.44 6.31 11.75
C LEU A 204 4.02 7.73 12.12
N VAL A 205 4.55 8.71 11.41
CA VAL A 205 4.16 10.12 11.53
C VAL A 205 3.23 10.45 10.36
N ASP A 206 1.94 10.56 10.67
CA ASP A 206 0.90 11.00 9.75
C ASP A 206 0.29 12.34 10.20
N ARG A 207 -0.86 12.71 9.63
CA ARG A 207 -1.55 13.99 9.89
C ARG A 207 -2.56 13.95 11.04
N PHE A 208 -2.75 12.81 11.68
CA PHE A 208 -3.69 12.70 12.78
C PHE A 208 -3.03 13.15 14.08
N VAL A 209 -3.76 13.94 14.86
CA VAL A 209 -3.30 14.43 16.16
C VAL A 209 -4.28 14.03 17.24
N GLY A 210 -3.74 13.46 18.31
CA GLY A 210 -4.51 12.90 19.42
C GLY A 210 -4.14 11.44 19.65
N ALA A 211 -4.36 10.96 20.88
CA ALA A 211 -4.06 9.58 21.25
C ALA A 211 -5.32 8.71 21.33
N LEU A 212 -6.43 9.25 21.85
CA LEU A 212 -7.68 8.51 22.06
C LEU A 212 -8.63 8.66 20.86
N GLU A 213 -8.81 9.89 20.39
CA GLU A 213 -9.62 10.23 19.22
C GLU A 213 -8.79 11.11 18.29
N PRO A 214 -7.89 10.51 17.49
CA PRO A 214 -7.03 11.27 16.61
C PRO A 214 -7.85 12.03 15.55
N VAL A 215 -7.56 13.32 15.36
CA VAL A 215 -8.23 14.19 14.38
C VAL A 215 -7.27 14.55 13.25
N PHE A 216 -7.71 14.44 12.01
CA PHE A 216 -6.93 14.82 10.82
C PHE A 216 -6.72 16.32 10.77
N ARG A 217 -5.47 16.76 10.62
CA ARG A 217 -5.14 18.18 10.45
C ARG A 217 -4.81 18.53 8.99
N ALA A 218 -5.52 19.54 8.47
CA ALA A 218 -5.22 20.15 7.18
C ALA A 218 -3.88 20.93 7.18
N SER A 219 -3.41 21.39 8.34
CA SER A 219 -2.18 22.17 8.46
C SER A 219 -0.94 21.40 7.97
N ARG A 220 -0.13 22.02 7.11
CA ARG A 220 1.10 21.46 6.53
C ARG A 220 2.32 21.46 7.47
N LEU A 221 2.11 21.40 8.78
CA LEU A 221 3.24 21.39 9.71
C LEU A 221 3.97 20.05 9.59
N ARG A 222 5.23 20.08 9.15
CA ARG A 222 6.08 18.89 9.11
C ARG A 222 6.56 18.58 10.53
N LEU A 223 5.92 17.59 11.15
CA LEU A 223 6.30 17.09 12.46
C LEU A 223 7.37 16.01 12.34
N ASP A 224 8.28 15.98 13.30
CA ASP A 224 9.34 14.98 13.39
C ASP A 224 9.71 14.71 14.85
N MET A 225 10.26 13.52 15.12
CA MET A 225 10.71 13.05 16.42
C MET A 225 12.24 13.09 16.51
N HIS A 226 12.74 13.77 17.54
CA HIS A 226 14.16 13.84 17.84
C HIS A 226 14.45 13.29 19.24
N TYR A 227 15.64 12.75 19.44
CA TYR A 227 16.15 12.38 20.76
C TYR A 227 17.39 13.21 21.09
N ASN A 228 17.51 13.55 22.37
CA ASN A 228 18.66 14.26 22.90
C ASN A 228 19.58 13.24 23.60
N PRO A 229 20.74 12.89 23.02
CA PRO A 229 21.67 11.97 23.67
C PRO A 229 22.18 12.56 25.00
N PRO A 230 22.20 11.77 26.08
CA PRO A 230 22.65 12.26 27.38
C PRO A 230 24.11 12.73 27.32
N GLY A 231 24.39 13.92 27.87
CA GLY A 231 25.75 14.45 28.02
C GLY A 231 26.35 15.15 26.80
N ILE A 232 25.64 15.23 25.67
CA ILE A 232 26.12 15.96 24.48
C ILE A 232 25.30 17.25 24.33
N ARG A 233 25.96 18.41 24.41
CA ARG A 233 25.42 19.70 23.94
C ARG A 233 25.55 19.73 22.41
N GLY A 234 24.43 19.78 21.70
CA GLY A 234 24.40 19.84 20.25
C GLY A 234 22.97 19.83 19.70
N GLU A 235 22.84 19.78 18.37
CA GLU A 235 21.55 19.66 17.71
C GLU A 235 20.89 18.31 18.02
N PRO A 236 19.56 18.27 18.25
CA PRO A 236 18.82 17.02 18.46
C PRO A 236 19.04 16.05 17.31
N ARG A 237 19.20 14.76 17.61
CA ARG A 237 19.34 13.72 16.58
C ARG A 237 17.96 13.21 16.19
N LEU A 238 17.78 12.92 14.90
CA LEU A 238 16.59 12.23 14.44
C LEU A 238 16.47 10.87 15.14
N LEU A 239 15.30 10.60 15.72
CA LEU A 239 14.99 9.30 16.32
C LEU A 239 14.98 8.21 15.24
N GLU A 240 15.66 7.10 15.46
CA GLU A 240 15.63 5.95 14.53
C GLU A 240 14.25 5.27 14.51
N GLY A 241 13.93 4.56 13.43
CA GLY A 241 12.65 3.84 13.33
C GLY A 241 11.43 4.74 13.11
N VAL A 242 11.60 6.01 12.73
CA VAL A 242 10.47 6.90 12.39
C VAL A 242 10.32 7.00 10.87
N CYS A 243 9.09 6.84 10.37
CA CYS A 243 8.73 6.99 8.96
C CYS A 243 7.58 7.98 8.82
N HIS A 244 7.60 8.79 7.76
CA HIS A 244 6.40 9.53 7.38
C HIS A 244 5.39 8.57 6.76
N PHE A 245 4.10 8.78 6.99
CA PHE A 245 3.06 7.89 6.51
C PHE A 245 1.87 8.67 5.91
N SER A 246 1.36 8.21 4.76
CA SER A 246 0.14 8.76 4.18
C SER A 246 -0.69 7.70 3.45
N LYS A 247 -1.99 7.67 3.76
CA LYS A 247 -3.00 6.91 3.02
C LYS A 247 -3.72 7.82 2.05
N VAL A 248 -3.43 7.72 0.76
CA VAL A 248 -3.94 8.67 -0.24
C VAL A 248 -5.42 8.48 -0.57
N HIS A 249 -5.97 7.29 -0.29
CA HIS A 249 -7.39 6.99 -0.48
C HIS A 249 -8.18 6.90 0.83
N GLY A 250 -7.56 7.29 1.96
CA GLY A 250 -8.18 7.14 3.28
C GLY A 250 -8.04 5.73 3.84
N SER A 251 -8.83 5.41 4.86
CA SER A 251 -8.78 4.12 5.54
C SER A 251 -10.15 3.75 6.10
N LEU A 252 -10.34 2.46 6.36
CA LEU A 252 -11.60 1.94 6.91
C LEU A 252 -11.95 2.50 8.30
N ASP A 253 -10.96 2.99 9.04
CA ASP A 253 -11.13 3.57 10.37
C ASP A 253 -11.19 5.10 10.37
N TRP A 254 -11.22 5.74 9.19
CA TRP A 254 -11.38 7.18 9.08
C TRP A 254 -12.85 7.51 8.88
N VAL A 255 -13.40 8.33 9.77
CA VAL A 255 -14.82 8.70 9.78
C VAL A 255 -14.97 10.22 9.74
N SER A 256 -15.89 10.71 8.93
CA SER A 256 -16.33 12.10 8.92
C SER A 256 -17.21 12.37 10.14
N ASP A 257 -16.85 13.38 10.93
CA ASP A 257 -17.60 13.85 12.09
C ASP A 257 -17.78 15.38 11.97
N GLY A 258 -18.91 15.76 11.39
CA GLY A 258 -19.18 17.14 10.96
C GLY A 258 -18.17 17.61 9.92
N ASP A 259 -17.45 18.70 10.24
CA ASP A 259 -16.41 19.27 9.38
C ASP A 259 -15.01 18.67 9.64
N THR A 260 -14.92 17.66 10.52
CA THR A 260 -13.65 17.06 10.93
C THR A 260 -13.58 15.59 10.54
N ILE A 261 -12.36 15.07 10.46
CA ILE A 261 -12.14 13.65 10.17
C ILE A 261 -11.43 13.05 11.36
N VAL A 262 -12.01 11.99 11.90
CA VAL A 262 -11.53 11.31 13.10
C VAL A 262 -11.14 9.88 12.78
N ARG A 263 -10.08 9.39 13.42
CA ARG A 263 -9.70 7.97 13.36
C ARG A 263 -10.41 7.24 14.48
N LYS A 264 -11.28 6.29 14.14
CA LYS A 264 -11.97 5.44 15.10
C LYS A 264 -11.06 4.31 15.57
N PRO A 265 -11.08 3.93 16.86
CA PRO A 265 -10.24 2.88 17.42
C PRO A 265 -10.79 1.48 17.08
N ILE A 266 -10.78 1.12 15.79
CA ILE A 266 -11.20 -0.21 15.34
C ILE A 266 -10.02 -1.17 15.50
N ALA A 267 -10.18 -2.30 16.20
CA ALA A 267 -9.12 -3.30 16.28
C ALA A 267 -8.74 -3.87 14.89
N PHE A 268 -7.48 -4.24 14.69
CA PHE A 268 -7.04 -4.90 13.45
C PHE A 268 -7.73 -6.26 13.30
N GLY A 269 -8.47 -6.47 12.22
CA GLY A 269 -9.26 -7.69 12.02
C GLY A 269 -10.53 -7.78 12.90
N ALA A 270 -11.05 -6.65 13.39
CA ALA A 270 -12.27 -6.61 14.19
C ALA A 270 -13.45 -7.37 13.53
N GLY A 271 -14.30 -7.98 14.35
CA GLY A 271 -15.57 -8.56 13.92
C GLY A 271 -16.53 -7.48 13.43
N GLY A 272 -17.47 -7.84 12.54
CA GLY A 272 -18.44 -6.89 11.98
C GLY A 272 -19.40 -6.27 13.01
N ASP A 273 -19.47 -6.83 14.21
CA ASP A 273 -20.25 -6.34 15.35
C ASP A 273 -19.51 -5.30 16.21
N HIS A 274 -18.26 -4.97 15.88
CA HIS A 274 -17.46 -4.01 16.64
C HIS A 274 -18.13 -2.62 16.69
N PRO A 275 -18.27 -2.01 17.88
CA PRO A 275 -19.11 -0.83 18.08
C PRO A 275 -18.64 0.42 17.31
N SER A 276 -17.35 0.50 17.02
CA SER A 276 -16.76 1.61 16.26
C SER A 276 -16.85 1.44 14.74
N ILE A 277 -17.38 0.32 14.23
CA ILE A 277 -17.67 0.16 12.80
C ILE A 277 -19.00 0.88 12.52
N PRO A 278 -19.03 1.86 11.60
CA PRO A 278 -20.26 2.57 11.28
C PRO A 278 -21.32 1.64 10.69
N ARG A 279 -22.55 1.69 11.22
CA ARG A 279 -23.70 0.93 10.68
C ARG A 279 -24.13 1.43 9.30
N SER A 280 -23.92 2.73 9.05
CA SER A 280 -24.18 3.39 7.78
C SER A 280 -22.88 4.02 7.29
N PRO A 281 -22.03 3.28 6.55
CA PRO A 281 -20.77 3.79 6.03
C PRO A 281 -20.95 4.88 4.97
N LEU A 282 -22.07 4.90 4.26
CA LEU A 282 -22.36 5.95 3.29
C LEU A 282 -22.40 7.32 3.98
N GLY A 283 -21.58 8.26 3.48
CA GLY A 283 -21.43 9.61 4.03
C GLY A 283 -20.58 9.70 5.32
N ASN A 284 -20.18 8.58 5.91
CA ASN A 284 -19.44 8.56 7.18
C ASN A 284 -18.03 8.00 7.03
N VAL A 285 -17.83 6.92 6.28
CA VAL A 285 -16.50 6.27 6.18
C VAL A 285 -15.75 6.83 4.98
N MET A 286 -14.48 7.19 5.20
CA MET A 286 -13.59 7.72 4.16
C MET A 286 -13.00 6.62 3.27
N ILE A 287 -13.86 5.76 2.71
CA ILE A 287 -13.57 4.85 1.60
C ILE A 287 -14.41 5.35 0.42
N TYR A 288 -13.85 6.29 -0.35
CA TYR A 288 -14.63 6.97 -1.39
C TYR A 288 -14.33 6.47 -2.81
N PRO A 289 -15.36 6.07 -3.58
CA PRO A 289 -15.18 5.54 -4.93
C PRO A 289 -14.82 6.59 -6.00
N ASN A 290 -14.21 6.11 -7.09
CA ASN A 290 -13.26 6.83 -7.95
C ASN A 290 -13.77 8.05 -8.77
N ALA A 291 -15.07 8.29 -8.96
CA ALA A 291 -15.54 9.38 -9.84
C ALA A 291 -16.05 10.63 -9.11
N ALA A 292 -16.07 10.65 -7.77
CA ALA A 292 -16.02 11.90 -7.02
C ALA A 292 -14.62 12.54 -7.12
N LYS A 293 -13.58 11.82 -7.57
CA LYS A 293 -12.20 12.33 -7.62
C LYS A 293 -12.02 13.57 -8.47
N ASP A 294 -12.80 13.84 -9.51
CA ASP A 294 -12.63 15.09 -10.29
C ASP A 294 -13.29 16.31 -9.61
N LEU A 295 -14.32 16.10 -8.76
CA LEU A 295 -14.95 17.17 -7.97
C LEU A 295 -14.30 17.32 -6.58
N GLU A 296 -13.71 16.24 -6.03
CA GLU A 296 -13.22 16.14 -4.65
C GLU A 296 -11.71 15.85 -4.49
N THR A 297 -10.91 15.60 -5.53
CA THR A 297 -9.46 15.93 -5.39
C THR A 297 -9.25 17.43 -5.22
N ALA A 298 -10.29 18.24 -5.44
CA ALA A 298 -10.38 19.63 -5.00
C ALA A 298 -10.96 19.78 -3.57
N GLY A 299 -11.52 18.72 -2.99
CA GLY A 299 -12.19 18.68 -1.70
C GLY A 299 -11.32 18.15 -0.55
N PHE A 300 -11.69 18.53 0.66
CA PHE A 300 -11.04 18.06 1.89
C PHE A 300 -11.48 16.61 2.22
N PRO A 301 -10.57 15.69 2.62
CA PRO A 301 -9.14 15.86 2.88
C PRO A 301 -8.24 15.46 1.70
N PHE A 302 -8.80 14.86 0.65
CA PHE A 302 -8.03 14.21 -0.41
C PHE A 302 -7.14 15.20 -1.16
N ALA A 303 -7.62 16.43 -1.38
CA ALA A 303 -6.80 17.51 -1.94
C ALA A 303 -5.47 17.70 -1.17
N GLU A 304 -5.53 17.68 0.17
CA GLU A 304 -4.34 17.84 1.01
C GLU A 304 -3.43 16.61 0.96
N LEU A 305 -4.00 15.40 0.93
CA LEU A 305 -3.24 14.15 0.81
C LEU A 305 -2.47 14.07 -0.52
N PHE A 306 -3.13 14.42 -1.63
CA PHE A 306 -2.49 14.45 -2.96
C PHE A 306 -1.47 15.59 -3.07
N ARG A 307 -1.74 16.75 -2.48
CA ARG A 307 -0.77 17.85 -2.44
C ARG A 307 0.48 17.46 -1.64
N ASP A 308 0.32 16.67 -0.58
CA ASP A 308 1.44 16.16 0.21
C ASP A 308 2.26 15.15 -0.55
N MET A 309 1.60 14.16 -1.16
CA MET A 309 2.25 13.22 -2.06
C MET A 309 3.06 13.95 -3.14
N SER A 310 2.45 14.95 -3.80
CA SER A 310 3.14 15.77 -4.79
C SER A 310 4.36 16.49 -4.21
N SER A 311 4.24 17.12 -3.04
CA SER A 311 5.37 17.83 -2.41
C SER A 311 6.53 16.92 -1.98
N GLN A 312 6.24 15.66 -1.66
CA GLN A 312 7.25 14.68 -1.24
C GLN A 312 7.93 13.99 -2.41
N LEU A 313 7.19 13.77 -3.51
CA LEU A 313 7.70 13.10 -4.70
C LEU A 313 8.37 14.06 -5.68
N VAL A 314 7.72 15.20 -6.00
CA VAL A 314 8.14 16.13 -7.06
C VAL A 314 9.22 17.08 -6.54
N ARG A 315 10.39 16.52 -6.29
CA ARG A 315 11.59 17.25 -5.86
C ARG A 315 12.87 16.59 -6.39
N PRO A 316 13.99 17.33 -6.53
CA PRO A 316 15.26 16.76 -6.97
C PRO A 316 15.73 15.60 -6.09
N ASN A 317 16.49 14.66 -6.64
CA ASN A 317 17.09 13.53 -5.90
C ASN A 317 16.06 12.62 -5.20
N SER A 318 14.81 12.62 -5.71
CA SER A 318 13.71 11.80 -5.20
C SER A 318 13.65 10.45 -5.90
N THR A 319 13.56 9.39 -5.11
CA THR A 319 13.32 8.03 -5.59
C THR A 319 11.99 7.53 -5.07
N LEU A 320 11.14 7.07 -5.98
CA LEU A 320 9.90 6.35 -5.65
C LEU A 320 10.08 4.87 -5.93
N VAL A 321 9.82 4.03 -4.94
CA VAL A 321 9.72 2.58 -5.10
C VAL A 321 8.24 2.21 -5.00
N THR A 322 7.72 1.43 -5.94
CA THR A 322 6.35 0.92 -5.91
C THR A 322 6.36 -0.59 -5.74
N TYR A 323 5.49 -1.11 -4.86
CA TYR A 323 5.26 -2.54 -4.72
C TYR A 323 3.77 -2.84 -4.78
N GLY A 324 3.36 -3.64 -5.76
CA GLY A 324 1.96 -4.04 -5.93
C GLY A 324 1.01 -2.91 -6.33
N TYR A 325 1.55 -1.76 -6.79
CA TYR A 325 0.75 -0.67 -7.36
C TYR A 325 0.47 -0.94 -8.85
N GLY A 326 -0.81 -1.10 -9.20
CA GLY A 326 -1.23 -1.53 -10.54
C GLY A 326 -1.40 -0.43 -11.58
N PHE A 327 -0.94 0.81 -11.33
CA PHE A 327 -1.03 1.96 -12.25
C PHE A 327 -2.44 2.26 -12.79
N GLY A 328 -3.48 1.84 -12.07
CA GLY A 328 -4.88 2.06 -12.42
C GLY A 328 -5.46 3.37 -11.90
N ASP A 329 -4.65 4.23 -11.28
CA ASP A 329 -5.05 5.53 -10.76
C ASP A 329 -4.32 6.65 -11.52
N GLU A 330 -5.06 7.37 -12.36
CA GLU A 330 -4.47 8.37 -13.23
C GLU A 330 -4.00 9.63 -12.47
N HIS A 331 -4.57 9.92 -11.30
CA HIS A 331 -4.15 11.08 -10.50
C HIS A 331 -2.77 10.84 -9.89
N ILE A 332 -2.56 9.66 -9.30
CA ILE A 332 -1.25 9.20 -8.84
C ILE A 332 -0.26 9.14 -10.01
N ASN A 333 -0.66 8.57 -11.15
CA ASN A 333 0.21 8.45 -12.32
C ASN A 333 0.66 9.82 -12.84
N ARG A 334 -0.21 10.84 -12.83
CA ARG A 334 0.17 12.21 -13.22
C ARG A 334 1.26 12.78 -12.31
N ILE A 335 1.12 12.65 -10.98
CA ILE A 335 2.14 13.10 -10.02
C ILE A 335 3.47 12.38 -10.24
N ILE A 336 3.45 11.07 -10.51
CA ILE A 336 4.66 10.30 -10.82
C ILE A 336 5.27 10.79 -12.15
N GLY A 337 4.46 11.13 -13.15
CA GLY A 337 4.90 11.74 -14.40
C GLY A 337 5.59 13.09 -14.19
N ASP A 338 5.01 13.94 -13.33
CA ASP A 338 5.58 15.25 -12.95
C ASP A 338 6.90 15.08 -12.18
N MET A 339 6.99 14.09 -11.28
CA MET A 339 8.25 13.73 -10.62
C MET A 339 9.33 13.42 -11.66
N LEU A 340 9.03 12.53 -12.62
CA LEU A 340 9.97 12.09 -13.64
C LEU A 340 10.35 13.19 -14.65
N ALA A 341 9.63 14.31 -14.68
CA ALA A 341 10.07 15.48 -15.44
C ALA A 341 11.39 16.07 -14.91
N LEU A 342 11.71 15.86 -13.62
CA LEU A 342 12.96 16.25 -13.00
C LEU A 342 14.05 15.20 -13.27
N PRO A 343 15.18 15.54 -13.92
CA PRO A 343 16.19 14.55 -14.35
C PRO A 343 16.86 13.75 -13.22
N SER A 344 16.91 14.28 -11.99
CA SER A 344 17.55 13.63 -10.84
C SER A 344 16.61 12.70 -10.06
N THR A 345 15.41 12.43 -10.58
CA THR A 345 14.45 11.52 -9.95
C THR A 345 14.50 10.13 -10.55
N HIS A 346 14.06 9.14 -9.78
CA HIS A 346 14.06 7.74 -10.19
C HIS A 346 12.79 7.03 -9.76
N LEU A 347 12.28 6.11 -10.59
CA LEU A 347 11.12 5.28 -10.30
C LEU A 347 11.51 3.80 -10.38
N CYS A 348 11.38 3.08 -9.26
CA CYS A 348 11.50 1.63 -9.20
C CYS A 348 10.10 1.01 -9.12
N ILE A 349 9.75 0.18 -10.10
CA ILE A 349 8.45 -0.49 -10.18
C ILE A 349 8.63 -1.98 -9.93
N ILE A 350 7.95 -2.49 -8.91
CA ILE A 350 7.90 -3.90 -8.57
C ILE A 350 6.45 -4.38 -8.69
N SER A 351 6.20 -5.26 -9.66
CA SER A 351 4.84 -5.71 -9.99
C SER A 351 4.81 -7.17 -10.44
N TYR A 352 3.85 -7.94 -9.93
CA TYR A 352 3.72 -9.37 -10.19
C TYR A 352 3.28 -9.68 -11.64
N GLY A 353 2.53 -8.77 -12.26
CA GLY A 353 1.86 -9.04 -13.54
C GLY A 353 0.77 -10.09 -13.40
N ASN A 354 -0.02 -10.32 -14.44
CA ASN A 354 -0.99 -11.41 -14.40
C ASN A 354 -1.17 -11.98 -15.80
N ALA A 355 -0.26 -12.88 -16.18
CA ALA A 355 -0.28 -13.55 -17.46
C ALA A 355 -1.63 -14.27 -17.66
N GLY A 356 -2.49 -13.72 -18.53
CA GLY A 356 -3.77 -14.33 -18.92
C GLY A 356 -5.03 -13.54 -18.57
N ASN A 357 -4.94 -12.41 -17.87
CA ASN A 357 -6.10 -11.52 -17.69
C ASN A 357 -6.24 -10.52 -18.84
N LYS A 358 -7.48 -10.15 -19.20
CA LYS A 358 -7.79 -9.18 -20.28
C LYS A 358 -7.17 -7.79 -20.07
N VAL A 359 -6.72 -7.47 -18.85
CA VAL A 359 -6.02 -6.24 -18.50
C VAL A 359 -4.95 -6.56 -17.46
N ASP A 360 -3.70 -6.65 -17.89
CA ASP A 360 -2.55 -6.89 -17.03
C ASP A 360 -2.02 -5.54 -16.48
N PRO A 361 -1.70 -5.41 -15.17
CA PRO A 361 -0.91 -4.29 -14.66
C PRO A 361 0.34 -3.95 -15.51
N HIS A 362 0.97 -4.95 -16.13
CA HIS A 362 2.11 -4.75 -17.04
C HIS A 362 1.75 -3.91 -18.27
N ASP A 363 0.54 -4.02 -18.81
CA ASP A 363 0.12 -3.20 -19.96
C ASP A 363 0.01 -1.73 -19.55
N ARG A 364 -0.57 -1.45 -18.37
CA ARG A 364 -0.66 -0.08 -17.84
C ARG A 364 0.72 0.50 -17.52
N ILE A 365 1.61 -0.32 -16.94
CA ILE A 365 3.00 0.06 -16.69
C ILE A 365 3.73 0.36 -18.00
N ARG A 366 3.53 -0.46 -19.04
CA ARG A 366 4.10 -0.25 -20.38
C ARG A 366 3.61 1.07 -20.98
N THR A 367 2.30 1.30 -21.00
CA THR A 367 1.72 2.56 -21.48
C THR A 367 2.27 3.76 -20.72
N PHE A 368 2.39 3.66 -19.39
CA PHE A 368 2.99 4.72 -18.57
C PHE A 368 4.46 4.97 -18.93
N TYR A 369 5.27 3.91 -19.02
CA TYR A 369 6.68 3.97 -19.37
C TYR A 369 6.91 4.62 -20.75
N GLU A 370 6.14 4.20 -21.76
CA GLU A 370 6.20 4.74 -23.11
C GLU A 370 5.77 6.21 -23.16
N ARG A 371 4.71 6.58 -22.41
CA ARG A 371 4.23 7.96 -22.31
C ARG A 371 5.24 8.92 -21.68
N VAL A 372 5.94 8.50 -20.63
CA VAL A 372 6.93 9.33 -19.95
C VAL A 372 8.24 9.44 -20.75
N ALA A 373 8.60 8.38 -21.49
CA ALA A 373 9.72 8.34 -22.44
C ALA A 373 11.10 8.73 -21.86
N ARG A 374 11.38 8.39 -20.58
CA ARG A 374 12.66 8.66 -19.90
C ARG A 374 13.29 7.38 -19.33
N PRO A 375 13.76 6.45 -20.18
CA PRO A 375 14.08 5.09 -19.77
C PRO A 375 15.21 4.98 -18.73
N GLN A 376 16.11 5.96 -18.61
CA GLN A 376 17.20 5.94 -17.63
C GLN A 376 16.72 6.11 -16.19
N GLN A 377 15.57 6.75 -15.98
CA GLN A 377 14.99 7.01 -14.66
C GLN A 377 14.12 5.86 -14.13
N PHE A 378 14.13 4.70 -14.81
CA PHE A 378 13.32 3.54 -14.44
C PHE A 378 14.17 2.36 -13.98
N THR A 379 13.71 1.74 -12.89
CA THR A 379 14.04 0.38 -12.52
C THR A 379 12.78 -0.46 -12.59
N LEU A 380 12.84 -1.61 -13.25
CA LEU A 380 11.69 -2.47 -13.44
C LEU A 380 12.02 -3.87 -12.91
N LEU A 381 11.18 -4.38 -12.02
CA LEU A 381 11.20 -5.73 -11.48
C LEU A 381 9.79 -6.30 -11.68
N LEU A 382 9.52 -6.77 -12.90
CA LEU A 382 8.19 -7.15 -13.35
C LEU A 382 8.10 -8.66 -13.54
N GLY A 383 6.95 -9.24 -13.19
CA GLY A 383 6.67 -10.66 -13.33
C GLY A 383 6.67 -11.42 -12.01
N SER A 384 6.07 -12.61 -12.02
CA SER A 384 5.79 -13.36 -10.80
C SER A 384 7.05 -13.65 -9.97
N HIS A 385 8.16 -13.97 -10.62
CA HIS A 385 9.45 -14.20 -9.96
C HIS A 385 9.95 -12.99 -9.15
N PHE A 386 9.90 -11.80 -9.75
CA PHE A 386 10.52 -10.60 -9.19
C PHE A 386 9.63 -9.85 -8.20
N ALA A 387 8.34 -10.16 -8.17
CA ALA A 387 7.41 -9.52 -7.25
C ALA A 387 6.70 -10.50 -6.31
N ALA A 388 6.94 -11.81 -6.44
CA ALA A 388 6.68 -12.75 -5.36
C ALA A 388 7.46 -12.30 -4.12
N LEU A 389 6.74 -12.12 -3.01
CA LEU A 389 7.25 -11.42 -1.85
C LEU A 389 8.44 -12.15 -1.19
N ASP A 390 8.38 -13.47 -1.14
CA ASP A 390 9.45 -14.34 -0.66
C ASP A 390 10.72 -14.20 -1.53
N THR A 391 10.62 -14.47 -2.83
CA THR A 391 11.76 -14.36 -3.74
C THR A 391 12.36 -12.96 -3.75
N LEU A 392 11.52 -11.92 -3.78
CA LEU A 392 11.96 -10.53 -3.78
C LEU A 392 12.80 -10.20 -2.54
N VAL A 393 12.25 -10.49 -1.36
CA VAL A 393 12.82 -10.08 -0.08
C VAL A 393 14.06 -10.91 0.29
N GLU A 394 14.10 -12.18 -0.12
CA GLU A 394 15.16 -13.10 0.26
C GLU A 394 16.34 -13.11 -0.72
N THR A 395 16.05 -12.86 -1.99
CA THR A 395 17.05 -12.95 -3.06
C THR A 395 17.57 -11.59 -3.49
N TYR A 396 16.72 -10.58 -3.61
CA TYR A 396 17.06 -9.33 -4.31
C TYR A 396 17.13 -8.09 -3.43
N PHE A 397 16.36 -8.03 -2.35
CA PHE A 397 16.36 -6.88 -1.45
C PHE A 397 17.59 -6.87 -0.53
N PRO A 398 18.11 -5.68 -0.19
CA PRO A 398 19.19 -5.57 0.77
C PRO A 398 18.71 -6.02 2.15
N SER A 399 19.60 -6.71 2.87
CA SER A 399 19.35 -7.06 4.27
C SER A 399 19.21 -5.78 5.09
N PRO A 400 18.11 -5.59 5.84
CA PRO A 400 17.98 -4.43 6.71
C PRO A 400 19.09 -4.46 7.76
N ALA A 401 19.79 -3.34 7.91
CA ALA A 401 20.81 -3.18 8.96
C ALA A 401 20.20 -3.11 10.37
N LEU A 402 18.88 -2.90 10.48
CA LEU A 402 18.09 -2.91 11.71
C LEU A 402 17.89 -4.37 12.19
N ASP A 403 18.95 -4.88 12.82
CA ASP A 403 19.14 -6.00 13.75
C ASP A 403 18.27 -7.29 13.65
N PRO A 404 18.86 -8.51 13.61
CA PRO A 404 18.18 -9.79 13.89
C PRO A 404 17.32 -9.82 15.16
N ILE A 405 17.54 -8.93 16.14
CA ILE A 405 16.71 -8.79 17.35
C ILE A 405 15.27 -8.35 17.01
N TYR A 406 15.07 -7.44 16.05
CA TYR A 406 13.72 -7.01 15.65
C TYR A 406 12.95 -8.14 14.96
N PHE A 407 13.63 -8.94 14.13
CA PHE A 407 13.04 -10.15 13.53
C PHE A 407 12.65 -11.18 14.58
N ARG A 408 13.55 -11.43 15.55
CA ARG A 408 13.28 -12.35 16.65
C ARG A 408 12.12 -11.83 17.52
N ARG A 409 12.01 -10.52 17.74
CA ARG A 409 10.88 -9.90 18.46
C ARG A 409 9.57 -9.99 17.66
N ALA A 410 9.58 -9.72 16.36
CA ALA A 410 8.40 -9.82 15.49
C ALA A 410 7.85 -11.26 15.47
N GLN A 411 8.74 -12.25 15.34
CA GLN A 411 8.40 -13.67 15.46
C GLN A 411 7.84 -14.00 16.86
N LEU A 412 8.48 -13.54 17.94
CA LEU A 412 8.00 -13.77 19.31
C LEU A 412 6.65 -13.11 19.59
N LEU A 413 6.39 -11.90 19.07
CA LEU A 413 5.12 -11.20 19.22
C LEU A 413 4.00 -11.85 18.40
N SER A 414 4.30 -12.34 17.19
CA SER A 414 3.39 -13.17 16.40
C SER A 414 3.01 -14.44 17.16
N ASN A 415 3.99 -15.11 17.76
CA ASN A 415 3.77 -16.35 18.51
C ASN A 415 3.00 -16.11 19.83
N ARG A 416 3.18 -14.95 20.47
CA ARG A 416 2.43 -14.57 21.69
C ARG A 416 0.94 -14.30 21.44
N GLY A 417 0.56 -13.98 20.20
CA GLY A 417 -0.86 -13.90 19.82
C GLY A 417 -1.57 -15.26 19.76
N GLN A 418 -0.84 -16.38 19.89
CA GLN A 418 -1.34 -17.74 19.69
C GLN A 418 -1.33 -18.64 20.95
N GLY A 419 -1.02 -18.14 22.15
CA GLY A 419 -0.93 -19.03 23.33
C GLY A 419 -1.11 -18.36 24.69
N GLY A 420 -2.30 -18.54 25.28
CA GLY A 420 -2.36 -18.88 26.69
C GLY A 420 -1.70 -20.25 26.91
N GLU A 421 -1.11 -20.44 28.09
CA GLU A 421 -0.40 -21.64 28.56
C GLU A 421 1.00 -21.84 27.94
N ALA A 422 1.99 -21.15 28.51
CA ALA A 422 3.37 -21.62 28.49
C ALA A 422 3.57 -22.54 29.70
N GLU A 423 3.76 -23.84 29.46
CA GLU A 423 4.29 -24.77 30.46
C GLU A 423 5.69 -24.34 30.88
N GLU A 424 5.86 -24.15 32.19
CA GLU A 424 7.16 -23.95 32.83
C GLU A 424 8.01 -25.22 32.68
N THR A 425 9.08 -25.12 31.89
CA THR A 425 10.19 -26.08 31.96
C THR A 425 11.34 -25.44 32.73
N SER A 426 11.50 -25.92 33.96
CA SER A 426 12.56 -25.62 34.91
C SER A 426 13.95 -25.88 34.33
N ILE A 427 14.81 -24.86 34.37
CA ILE A 427 16.25 -24.99 34.10
C ILE A 427 16.94 -25.33 35.43
N GLU A 428 17.38 -26.58 35.58
CA GLU A 428 18.34 -26.98 36.61
C GLU A 428 19.69 -26.29 36.36
N GLN A 429 20.19 -25.61 37.39
CA GLN A 429 21.55 -25.08 37.44
C GLN A 429 22.48 -26.13 38.05
N GLU A 430 23.52 -26.55 37.31
CA GLU A 430 24.69 -27.19 37.91
C GLU A 430 25.74 -26.14 38.31
N PRO A 431 26.43 -26.30 39.46
CA PRO A 431 27.33 -25.29 40.01
C PRO A 431 28.74 -25.41 39.44
N ALA A 432 29.38 -24.25 39.24
CA ALA A 432 30.77 -24.12 38.84
C ALA A 432 31.74 -24.61 39.95
N ARG A 433 32.82 -25.28 39.54
CA ARG A 433 34.08 -25.40 40.28
C ARG A 433 35.08 -24.39 39.78
#